data_AF-A0A453DYE2-F1
#
_entry.id   AF-A0A453DYE2-F1
#
_cell.length_a   1.000
_cell.length_b   1.000
_cell.length_c   1.000
_cell.angle_alpha   90.00
_cell.angle_beta   90.00
_cell.angle_gamma   90.00
#
_symmetry.space_group_name_H-M   'P 1'
#
loop_
_entity.id
_entity.type
_entity.pdbx_description
1 polymer ?
#
loop_
_entity_poly.entity_id
_entity_poly.type
_entity_poly.pdbx_seq_one_letter_code
_entity_poly.pdbx_strand_id
1 'polypeptide(L)'
;PISVVPGIVTVAGETFCHIIANKRLLFTRRRGRYRFEIAFPNMNLDLDNLNVERHGLLAAFYCPVPAGTVDAVHFSNQTAQNQKLKMYGYQISASGQVQRDLTNGYLTHIGNRVGQEYIGHDCTPSKLSLSGSPIFNEERQLVGISYADFGITKALNVENIASMLSEFYDGMENRPMSDILQRIRDVGEHQFVQPADHMT
;
A
#
# COMPACT_ATOMS: atom_id res chain seq x y z
N PRO A 1 22.09 3.88 7.54
CA PRO A 1 21.33 2.73 7.01
C PRO A 1 20.12 3.22 6.23
N ILE A 2 20.04 2.85 4.95
CA ILE A 2 18.87 3.12 4.10
C ILE A 2 17.94 1.91 4.22
N SER A 3 16.63 2.13 4.19
CA SER A 3 15.61 1.09 4.15
C SER A 3 14.55 1.51 3.14
N VAL A 4 13.97 0.54 2.43
CA VAL A 4 12.85 0.78 1.50
C VAL A 4 11.61 0.16 2.10
N VAL A 5 10.54 0.95 2.11
CA VAL A 5 9.21 0.50 2.55
C VAL A 5 8.29 0.58 1.34
N PRO A 6 7.62 -0.51 0.95
CA PRO A 6 6.63 -0.47 -0.12
C PRO A 6 5.46 0.43 0.28
N GLY A 7 5.11 1.36 -0.62
CA GLY A 7 3.87 2.14 -0.57
C GLY A 7 2.96 1.72 -1.72
N ILE A 8 1.66 1.68 -1.46
CA ILE A 8 0.64 1.28 -2.43
C ILE A 8 -0.29 2.46 -2.66
N VAL A 9 -0.31 2.97 -3.90
CA VAL A 9 -1.23 4.04 -4.30
C VAL A 9 -2.62 3.45 -4.44
N THR A 10 -3.56 3.86 -3.58
CA THR A 10 -4.94 3.36 -3.62
C THR A 10 -5.85 4.27 -4.43
N VAL A 11 -5.55 5.58 -4.49
CA VAL A 11 -6.26 6.58 -5.29
C VAL A 11 -5.25 7.56 -5.89
N ALA A 12 -5.46 7.93 -7.15
CA ALA A 12 -4.75 9.01 -7.83
C ALA A 12 -5.78 10.03 -8.34
N GLY A 13 -5.63 11.28 -7.91
CA GLY A 13 -6.36 12.45 -8.40
C GLY A 13 -5.49 13.31 -9.31
N GLU A 14 -5.96 14.50 -9.68
CA GLU A 14 -5.22 15.40 -10.58
C GLU A 14 -3.99 16.05 -9.94
N THR A 15 -4.03 16.29 -8.63
CA THR A 15 -2.99 17.01 -7.88
C THR A 15 -2.52 16.26 -6.64
N PHE A 16 -3.01 15.03 -6.43
CA PHE A 16 -2.68 14.23 -5.26
C PHE A 16 -2.74 12.73 -5.55
N CYS A 17 -2.16 11.97 -4.64
CA CYS A 17 -2.44 10.55 -4.50
C CYS A 17 -2.61 10.17 -3.03
N HIS A 18 -3.35 9.10 -2.79
CA HIS A 18 -3.47 8.49 -1.48
C HIS A 18 -2.67 7.19 -1.44
N ILE A 19 -1.82 7.04 -0.43
CA ILE A 19 -0.92 5.90 -0.27
C ILE A 19 -1.22 5.19 1.04
N ILE A 20 -1.23 3.85 0.99
CA ILE A 20 -1.12 3.01 2.18
C ILE A 20 0.23 2.29 2.25
N ALA A 21 0.72 2.07 3.45
CA ALA A 21 1.95 1.34 3.71
C ALA A 21 1.89 0.60 5.05
N ASN A 22 2.81 -0.34 5.28
CA ASN A 22 2.91 -1.04 6.56
C ASN A 22 3.39 -0.10 7.67
N LYS A 23 2.54 0.19 8.66
CA LYS A 23 2.82 1.19 9.69
C LYS A 23 4.05 0.87 10.53
N ARG A 24 4.36 -0.42 10.75
CA ARG A 24 5.50 -0.83 11.59
C ARG A 24 6.84 -0.46 10.97
N LEU A 25 6.90 -0.36 9.64
CA LEU A 25 8.10 -0.02 8.91
C LEU A 25 8.33 1.50 8.86
N LEU A 26 7.25 2.29 8.79
CA LEU A 26 7.31 3.75 8.84
C LEU A 26 7.56 4.30 10.25
N PHE A 27 7.05 3.63 11.29
CA PHE A 27 7.10 4.13 12.67
C PHE A 27 7.88 3.20 13.58
N THR A 28 9.17 3.04 13.29
CA THR A 28 10.06 2.26 14.16
C THR A 28 10.33 2.99 15.49
N ARG A 29 10.71 2.26 16.54
CA ARG A 29 11.05 2.82 17.87
C ARG A 29 12.17 3.86 17.85
N ARG A 30 12.87 4.02 16.73
CA ARG A 30 14.00 4.94 16.53
C ARG A 30 13.70 6.05 15.52
N ARG A 31 12.42 6.39 15.31
CA ARG A 31 11.97 7.36 14.29
C ARG A 31 12.83 8.63 14.21
N GLY A 32 13.20 9.25 15.35
CA GLY A 32 14.03 10.45 15.38
C GLY A 32 15.48 10.29 14.88
N ARG A 33 15.88 9.11 14.39
CA ARG A 33 17.17 8.84 13.75
C ARG A 33 17.08 8.63 12.24
N TYR A 34 15.89 8.74 11.67
CA TYR A 34 15.63 8.50 10.26
C TYR A 34 14.84 9.66 9.67
N ARG A 35 15.18 10.03 8.44
CA ARG A 35 14.33 10.83 7.56
C ARG A 35 13.56 9.88 6.66
N PHE A 36 12.28 10.16 6.44
CA PHE A 36 11.45 9.36 5.56
C PHE A 36 11.14 10.16 4.29
N GLU A 37 11.54 9.62 3.15
CA GLU A 37 11.24 10.22 1.85
C GLU A 37 10.42 9.21 1.02
N ILE A 38 9.43 9.72 0.30
CA ILE A 38 8.65 8.97 -0.67
C ILE A 38 9.32 9.18 -2.02
N ALA A 39 9.80 8.09 -2.63
CA ALA A 39 10.40 8.12 -3.95
C ALA A 39 9.38 7.72 -5.02
N PHE A 40 8.94 8.69 -5.81
CA PHE A 40 8.17 8.48 -7.05
C PHE A 40 9.12 8.33 -8.25
N PRO A 41 8.64 7.87 -9.43
CA PRO A 41 9.50 7.71 -10.60
C PRO A 41 10.30 8.97 -10.99
N ASN A 42 9.73 10.17 -10.82
CA ASN A 42 10.31 11.43 -11.28
C ASN A 42 10.51 12.48 -10.18
N MET A 43 10.21 12.17 -8.92
CA MET A 43 10.28 13.13 -7.81
C MET A 43 10.39 12.43 -6.46
N ASN A 44 10.88 13.16 -5.46
CA ASN A 44 10.87 12.71 -4.06
C ASN A 44 10.08 13.71 -3.21
N LEU A 45 9.37 13.22 -2.20
CA LEU A 45 8.66 14.04 -1.21
C LEU A 45 9.11 13.66 0.20
N ASP A 46 9.18 14.65 1.09
CA ASP A 46 9.45 14.41 2.51
C ASP A 46 8.15 13.96 3.22
N LEU A 47 8.16 12.78 3.82
CA LEU A 47 7.02 12.22 4.54
C LEU A 47 6.76 12.96 5.87
N ASP A 48 7.79 13.58 6.48
CA ASP A 48 7.63 14.21 7.80
C ASP A 48 6.75 15.47 7.76
N ASN A 49 6.48 16.01 6.57
CA ASN A 49 5.55 17.13 6.36
C ASN A 49 4.10 16.68 6.04
N LEU A 50 3.84 15.36 6.03
CA LEU A 50 2.53 14.82 5.70
C LEU A 50 1.77 14.38 6.96
N ASN A 51 0.46 14.57 6.95
CA ASN A 51 -0.43 14.02 7.97
C ASN A 51 -0.59 12.52 7.73
N VAL A 52 0.00 11.71 8.61
CA VAL A 52 -0.05 10.24 8.50
C VAL A 52 -0.95 9.64 9.57
N GLU A 53 -2.01 8.98 9.12
CA GLU A 53 -2.95 8.25 9.96
C GLU A 53 -2.54 6.78 10.13
N ARG A 54 -2.96 6.14 11.22
CA ARG A 54 -2.49 4.80 11.61
C ARG A 54 -3.60 3.92 12.18
N HIS A 55 -4.05 2.91 11.44
CA HIS A 55 -5.06 1.94 11.88
C HIS A 55 -4.63 0.51 11.56
N GLY A 56 -4.93 -0.45 12.44
CA GLY A 56 -4.61 -1.87 12.21
C GLY A 56 -3.12 -2.11 11.93
N LEU A 57 -2.78 -2.63 10.75
CA LEU A 57 -1.41 -2.81 10.26
C LEU A 57 -0.97 -1.73 9.26
N LEU A 58 -1.85 -0.81 8.89
CA LEU A 58 -1.65 0.15 7.84
C LEU A 58 -1.41 1.55 8.39
N ALA A 59 -0.64 2.32 7.63
CA ALA A 59 -0.58 3.77 7.70
C ALA A 59 -1.12 4.30 6.37
N ALA A 60 -1.80 5.43 6.42
CA ALA A 60 -2.45 6.07 5.28
C ALA A 60 -2.11 7.56 5.27
N PHE A 61 -1.88 8.12 4.08
CA PHE A 61 -1.57 9.54 3.93
C PHE A 61 -1.78 10.01 2.49
N TYR A 62 -2.11 11.30 2.35
CA TYR A 62 -2.20 11.99 1.07
C TYR A 62 -0.87 12.66 0.71
N CYS A 63 -0.52 12.65 -0.57
CA CYS A 63 0.68 13.28 -1.10
C CYS A 63 0.32 14.20 -2.27
N PRO A 64 0.84 15.44 -2.31
CA PRO A 64 0.71 16.29 -3.50
C PRO A 64 1.60 15.74 -4.63
N VAL A 65 0.99 15.33 -5.74
CA VAL A 65 1.71 14.84 -6.94
C VAL A 65 1.01 15.32 -8.21
N PRO A 66 1.75 15.65 -9.28
CA PRO A 66 1.14 15.99 -10.57
C PRO A 66 0.33 14.82 -11.15
N ALA A 67 -0.72 15.13 -11.91
CA ALA A 67 -1.50 14.16 -12.67
C ALA A 67 -0.59 13.27 -13.54
N GLY A 68 -0.89 11.97 -13.58
CA GLY A 68 -0.14 10.99 -14.37
C GLY A 68 1.22 10.58 -13.79
N THR A 69 1.59 11.03 -12.57
CA THR A 69 2.83 10.59 -11.91
C THR A 69 2.78 9.12 -11.48
N VAL A 70 1.62 8.66 -11.03
CA VAL A 70 1.37 7.30 -10.55
C VAL A 70 -0.03 6.84 -10.90
N ASP A 71 -0.18 5.55 -11.14
CA ASP A 71 -1.47 4.88 -11.25
C ASP A 71 -1.87 4.27 -9.90
N ALA A 72 -3.14 4.38 -9.56
CA ALA A 72 -3.71 3.64 -8.44
C ALA A 72 -3.85 2.17 -8.78
N VAL A 73 -3.67 1.30 -7.79
CA VAL A 73 -3.91 -0.13 -7.96
C VAL A 73 -5.40 -0.41 -8.12
N HIS A 74 -5.74 -1.40 -8.95
CA HIS A 74 -7.07 -1.98 -8.97
C HIS A 74 -7.15 -3.09 -7.91
N PHE A 75 -8.16 -3.08 -7.05
CA PHE A 75 -8.36 -4.15 -6.07
C PHE A 75 -9.09 -5.33 -6.72
N SER A 76 -8.70 -6.55 -6.35
CA SER A 76 -9.40 -7.74 -6.82
C SER A 76 -10.68 -7.98 -6.03
N ASN A 77 -11.73 -8.42 -6.72
CA ASN A 77 -13.00 -8.82 -6.10
C ASN A 77 -13.05 -10.33 -5.79
N GLN A 78 -12.01 -11.08 -6.19
CA GLN A 78 -12.00 -12.53 -6.11
C GLN A 78 -10.60 -13.02 -5.73
N THR A 79 -10.56 -13.96 -4.80
CA THR A 79 -9.33 -14.66 -4.42
C THR A 79 -9.60 -16.16 -4.53
N ALA A 80 -8.76 -16.88 -5.27
CA ALA A 80 -8.93 -18.32 -5.48
C ALA A 80 -7.65 -19.08 -5.10
N GLN A 81 -7.82 -20.26 -4.50
CA GLN A 81 -6.69 -21.15 -4.27
C GLN A 81 -6.03 -21.56 -5.59
N ASN A 82 -4.69 -21.68 -5.59
CA ASN A 82 -3.85 -21.93 -6.77
C ASN A 82 -3.89 -20.82 -7.84
N GLN A 83 -4.49 -19.67 -7.55
CA GLN A 83 -4.35 -18.49 -8.40
C GLN A 83 -2.86 -18.12 -8.49
N LYS A 84 -2.39 -17.83 -9.70
CA LYS A 84 -1.04 -17.33 -9.92
C LYS A 84 -0.93 -15.91 -9.38
N LEU A 85 0.15 -15.66 -8.68
CA LEU A 85 0.43 -14.40 -8.02
C LEU A 85 1.78 -13.84 -8.44
N LYS A 86 1.89 -12.53 -8.39
CA LYS A 86 3.11 -11.76 -8.58
C LYS A 86 3.31 -10.84 -7.39
N MET A 87 4.49 -10.86 -6.78
CA MET A 87 4.84 -9.95 -5.70
C MET A 87 5.99 -9.06 -6.12
N TYR A 88 5.83 -7.76 -5.88
CA TYR A 88 6.90 -6.77 -6.07
C TYR A 88 7.65 -6.58 -4.76
N GLY A 89 8.95 -6.79 -4.81
CA GLY A 89 9.84 -6.49 -3.70
C GLY A 89 10.83 -5.37 -4.05
N TYR A 90 11.53 -4.94 -3.01
CA TYR A 90 12.54 -3.90 -3.04
C TYR A 90 13.74 -4.31 -2.18
N GLN A 91 14.92 -4.19 -2.75
CA GLN A 91 16.18 -4.46 -2.08
C GLN A 91 17.08 -3.23 -2.15
N ILE A 92 18.02 -3.13 -1.23
CA ILE A 92 19.06 -2.11 -1.29
C ILE A 92 20.37 -2.83 -1.58
N SER A 93 21.00 -2.48 -2.70
CA SER A 93 22.30 -3.02 -3.06
C SER A 93 23.38 -2.61 -2.05
N ALA A 94 24.54 -3.27 -2.09
CA ALA A 94 25.71 -2.85 -1.30
C ALA A 94 26.14 -1.40 -1.61
N SER A 95 25.84 -0.89 -2.81
CA SER A 95 26.09 0.50 -3.23
C SER A 95 24.99 1.49 -2.79
N GLY A 96 23.97 1.04 -2.06
CA GLY A 96 22.87 1.89 -1.59
C GLY A 96 21.78 2.19 -2.62
N GLN A 97 21.79 1.50 -3.77
CA GLN A 97 20.79 1.66 -4.83
C GLN A 97 19.56 0.78 -4.56
N VAL A 98 18.37 1.30 -4.82
CA VAL A 98 17.12 0.52 -4.73
C VAL A 98 17.01 -0.38 -5.95
N GLN A 99 17.00 -1.69 -5.72
CA GLN A 99 16.71 -2.71 -6.71
C GLN A 99 15.27 -3.20 -6.54
N ARG A 100 14.59 -3.47 -7.64
CA ARG A 100 13.21 -3.99 -7.64
C ARG A 100 13.26 -5.44 -8.10
N ASP A 101 12.61 -6.33 -7.36
CA ASP A 101 12.45 -7.73 -7.72
C ASP A 101 10.98 -8.07 -7.95
N LEU A 102 10.73 -8.93 -8.93
CA LEU A 102 9.41 -9.46 -9.25
C LEU A 102 9.47 -10.98 -9.12
N THR A 103 8.66 -11.52 -8.23
CA THR A 103 8.60 -12.96 -7.98
C THR A 103 7.24 -13.50 -8.35
N ASN A 104 7.22 -14.56 -9.16
CA ASN A 104 6.00 -15.30 -9.47
C ASN A 104 5.81 -16.44 -8.45
N GLY A 105 4.57 -16.81 -8.20
CA GLY A 105 4.20 -17.96 -7.40
C GLY A 105 2.69 -18.14 -7.40
N TYR A 106 2.16 -18.71 -6.34
CA TYR A 106 0.77 -19.14 -6.23
C TYR A 106 0.18 -18.84 -4.86
N LEU A 107 -1.13 -18.66 -4.84
CA LEU A 107 -1.91 -18.72 -3.62
C LEU A 107 -1.97 -20.17 -3.15
N THR A 108 -1.30 -20.47 -2.03
CA THR A 108 -1.20 -21.83 -1.50
C THR A 108 -2.42 -22.24 -0.69
N HIS A 109 -2.94 -21.33 0.14
CA HIS A 109 -4.11 -21.58 1.00
C HIS A 109 -4.75 -20.28 1.47
N ILE A 110 -6.02 -20.38 1.87
CA ILE A 110 -6.75 -19.37 2.62
C ILE A 110 -6.79 -19.84 4.07
N GLY A 111 -6.24 -19.05 4.97
CA GLY A 111 -6.22 -19.35 6.41
C GLY A 111 -7.15 -18.43 7.18
N ASN A 112 -7.49 -18.81 8.41
CA ASN A 112 -8.25 -17.95 9.33
C ASN A 112 -7.51 -17.86 10.66
N ARG A 113 -7.33 -16.64 11.16
CA ARG A 113 -6.75 -16.39 12.48
C ARG A 113 -7.64 -15.41 13.24
N VAL A 114 -8.26 -15.89 14.33
CA VAL A 114 -9.09 -15.07 15.22
C VAL A 114 -10.20 -14.33 14.44
N GLY A 115 -10.86 -15.02 13.51
CA GLY A 115 -11.93 -14.46 12.70
C GLY A 115 -11.48 -13.58 11.53
N GLN A 116 -10.17 -13.34 11.37
CA GLN A 116 -9.62 -12.65 10.22
C GLN A 116 -9.03 -13.66 9.23
N GLU A 117 -9.61 -13.70 8.03
CA GLU A 117 -9.05 -14.47 6.92
C GLU A 117 -7.69 -13.91 6.51
N TYR A 118 -6.76 -14.75 6.04
CA TYR A 118 -5.53 -14.29 5.42
C TYR A 118 -5.18 -15.20 4.24
N ILE A 119 -4.40 -14.67 3.30
CA ILE A 119 -3.89 -15.47 2.19
C ILE A 119 -2.47 -15.95 2.50
N GLY A 120 -2.20 -17.23 2.25
CA GLY A 120 -0.87 -17.81 2.27
C GLY A 120 -0.35 -18.01 0.85
N HIS A 121 0.87 -17.56 0.54
CA HIS A 121 1.45 -17.66 -0.80
C HIS A 121 2.95 -17.96 -0.76
N ASP A 122 3.47 -18.50 -1.87
CA ASP A 122 4.89 -18.82 -2.04
C ASP A 122 5.65 -17.81 -2.95
N CYS A 123 4.96 -16.78 -3.48
CA CYS A 123 5.57 -15.75 -4.32
C CYS A 123 6.41 -14.74 -3.51
N THR A 124 7.47 -15.19 -2.86
CA THR A 124 8.23 -14.38 -1.89
C THR A 124 9.53 -13.84 -2.51
N PRO A 125 9.68 -12.51 -2.70
CA PRO A 125 10.95 -11.88 -3.06
C PRO A 125 11.93 -11.96 -1.88
N SER A 126 13.09 -11.29 -1.94
CA SER A 126 14.05 -11.37 -0.83
C SER A 126 13.44 -11.06 0.55
N LYS A 127 14.06 -11.59 1.61
CA LYS A 127 13.64 -11.37 3.01
C LYS A 127 13.49 -9.89 3.41
N LEU A 128 14.11 -8.95 2.69
CA LEU A 128 14.11 -7.52 3.02
C LEU A 128 12.81 -6.80 2.66
N SER A 129 12.08 -7.26 1.64
CA SER A 129 10.86 -6.61 1.13
C SER A 129 9.56 -7.27 1.56
N LEU A 130 9.63 -8.30 2.38
CA LEU A 130 8.49 -9.17 2.62
C LEU A 130 7.30 -8.47 3.28
N SER A 131 7.54 -7.53 4.19
CA SER A 131 6.46 -6.85 4.91
C SER A 131 6.03 -5.58 4.18
N GLY A 132 4.73 -5.44 3.94
CA GLY A 132 4.14 -4.30 3.24
C GLY A 132 4.13 -4.44 1.72
N SER A 133 4.80 -5.44 1.15
CA SER A 133 4.84 -5.60 -0.29
C SER A 133 3.48 -6.02 -0.86
N PRO A 134 3.07 -5.43 -2.00
CA PRO A 134 1.82 -5.76 -2.67
C PRO A 134 1.92 -7.06 -3.47
N ILE A 135 0.80 -7.78 -3.52
CA ILE A 135 0.64 -9.01 -4.29
C ILE A 135 -0.47 -8.82 -5.30
N PHE A 136 -0.20 -9.20 -6.55
CA PHE A 136 -1.11 -9.04 -7.69
C PHE A 136 -1.44 -10.38 -8.34
N ASN A 137 -2.62 -10.48 -8.94
CA ASN A 137 -2.99 -11.58 -9.84
C ASN A 137 -2.48 -11.34 -11.29
N GLU A 138 -2.79 -12.27 -12.21
CA GLU A 138 -2.41 -12.13 -13.63
C GLU A 138 -3.10 -10.92 -14.31
N GLU A 139 -4.26 -10.51 -13.81
CA GLU A 139 -5.04 -9.35 -14.25
C GLU A 139 -4.52 -8.01 -13.69
N ARG A 140 -3.38 -8.01 -12.99
CA ARG A 140 -2.76 -6.82 -12.36
C ARG A 140 -3.63 -6.17 -11.28
N GLN A 141 -4.51 -6.93 -10.65
CA GLN A 141 -5.30 -6.49 -9.51
C GLN A 141 -4.61 -6.88 -8.20
N LEU A 142 -4.61 -5.97 -7.22
CA LEU A 142 -4.12 -6.20 -5.88
C LEU A 142 -5.00 -7.24 -5.17
N VAL A 143 -4.39 -8.33 -4.75
CA VAL A 143 -5.03 -9.44 -4.02
C VAL A 143 -4.71 -9.36 -2.52
N GLY A 144 -3.58 -8.75 -2.16
CA GLY A 144 -3.22 -8.58 -0.77
C GLY A 144 -1.92 -7.85 -0.49
N ILE A 145 -1.62 -7.69 0.80
CA ILE A 145 -0.41 -7.04 1.31
C ILE A 145 0.28 -7.98 2.30
N SER A 146 1.51 -8.38 2.00
CA SER A 146 2.29 -9.31 2.83
C SER A 146 2.63 -8.69 4.19
N TYR A 147 2.61 -9.48 5.27
CA TYR A 147 2.89 -8.99 6.62
C TYR A 147 3.76 -9.91 7.49
N ALA A 148 3.90 -11.19 7.15
CA ALA A 148 4.72 -12.15 7.89
C ALA A 148 5.15 -13.32 7.03
N ASP A 149 6.27 -13.97 7.36
CA ASP A 149 6.76 -15.18 6.71
C ASP A 149 7.28 -16.18 7.74
N PHE A 150 6.82 -17.42 7.61
CA PHE A 150 7.18 -18.57 8.45
C PHE A 150 7.49 -19.81 7.59
N GLY A 151 8.03 -19.60 6.38
CA GLY A 151 8.22 -20.62 5.34
C GLY A 151 7.16 -20.53 4.22
N ILE A 152 6.00 -19.96 4.54
CA ILE A 152 4.97 -19.47 3.59
C ILE A 152 4.64 -18.05 4.00
N THR A 153 4.59 -17.13 3.03
CA THR A 153 4.28 -15.72 3.30
C THR A 153 2.79 -15.54 3.49
N LYS A 154 2.43 -14.80 4.54
CA LYS A 154 1.06 -14.43 4.90
C LYS A 154 0.79 -13.00 4.47
N ALA A 155 -0.39 -12.77 3.90
CA ALA A 155 -0.86 -11.46 3.48
C ALA A 155 -2.27 -11.17 3.98
N LEU A 156 -2.54 -9.88 4.18
CA LEU A 156 -3.89 -9.36 4.33
C LEU A 156 -4.62 -9.54 3.00
N ASN A 157 -5.79 -10.17 3.02
CA ASN A 157 -6.67 -10.20 1.84
C ASN A 157 -7.34 -8.81 1.64
N VAL A 158 -8.01 -8.61 0.50
CA VAL A 158 -8.69 -7.35 0.16
C VAL A 158 -9.73 -6.95 1.20
N GLU A 159 -10.48 -7.89 1.78
CA GLU A 159 -11.49 -7.61 2.80
C GLU A 159 -10.89 -7.01 4.08
N ASN A 160 -9.76 -7.56 4.56
CA ASN A 160 -9.06 -6.96 5.70
C ASN A 160 -8.50 -5.59 5.36
N ILE A 161 -8.03 -5.39 4.12
CA ILE A 161 -7.55 -4.07 3.67
C ILE A 161 -8.72 -3.08 3.68
N ALA A 162 -9.90 -3.47 3.19
CA ALA A 162 -11.11 -2.65 3.20
C ALA A 162 -11.50 -2.29 4.65
N SER A 163 -11.56 -3.28 5.54
CA SER A 163 -11.88 -3.07 6.95
C SER A 163 -10.88 -2.14 7.65
N MET A 164 -9.60 -2.21 7.34
CA MET A 164 -8.62 -1.27 7.89
C MET A 164 -8.71 0.11 7.25
N LEU A 165 -9.06 0.19 5.96
CA LEU A 165 -9.22 1.45 5.25
C LEU A 165 -10.44 2.23 5.73
N SER A 166 -11.55 1.54 6.02
CA SER A 166 -12.77 2.19 6.51
C SER A 166 -12.58 2.92 7.83
N GLU A 167 -11.62 2.48 8.66
CA GLU A 167 -11.32 3.11 9.95
C GLU A 167 -10.64 4.48 9.84
N PHE A 168 -10.08 4.82 8.67
CA PHE A 168 -9.53 6.17 8.42
C PHE A 168 -10.63 7.17 8.02
N TYR A 169 -11.84 6.71 7.68
CA TYR A 169 -12.89 7.56 7.10
C TYR A 169 -14.24 7.28 7.73
N ASP A 170 -14.77 8.27 8.46
CA ASP A 170 -16.04 8.16 9.16
C ASP A 170 -17.19 7.64 8.28
N GLY A 171 -17.96 6.67 8.83
CA GLY A 171 -19.15 6.10 8.21
C GLY A 171 -18.89 5.08 7.09
N MET A 172 -17.63 4.68 6.90
CA MET A 172 -17.24 3.70 5.89
C MET A 172 -17.22 2.25 6.40
N GLU A 173 -17.62 1.99 7.66
CA GLU A 173 -17.59 0.63 8.19
C GLU A 173 -18.48 -0.32 7.35
N ASN A 174 -17.96 -1.50 7.03
CA ASN A 174 -18.64 -2.53 6.22
C ASN A 174 -19.03 -2.07 4.81
N ARG A 175 -18.49 -0.96 4.31
CA ARG A 175 -18.70 -0.54 2.92
C ARG A 175 -17.85 -1.36 1.95
N PRO A 176 -18.31 -1.58 0.72
CA PRO A 176 -17.49 -2.21 -0.31
C PRO A 176 -16.27 -1.35 -0.62
N MET A 177 -15.18 -1.97 -1.07
CA MET A 177 -13.93 -1.28 -1.40
C MET A 177 -14.15 -0.11 -2.38
N SER A 178 -15.05 -0.24 -3.35
CA SER A 178 -15.39 0.84 -4.29
C SER A 178 -15.82 2.14 -3.59
N ASP A 179 -16.68 2.03 -2.59
CA ASP A 179 -17.24 3.18 -1.87
C ASP A 179 -16.16 3.81 -0.99
N ILE A 180 -15.32 2.99 -0.36
CA ILE A 180 -14.18 3.44 0.43
C ILE A 180 -13.20 4.23 -0.45
N LEU A 181 -12.86 3.70 -1.64
CA LEU A 181 -11.98 4.38 -2.58
C LEU A 181 -12.57 5.68 -3.13
N GLN A 182 -13.89 5.71 -3.37
CA GLN A 182 -14.57 6.94 -3.76
C GLN A 182 -14.51 7.97 -2.63
N ARG A 183 -14.75 7.56 -1.38
CA ARG A 183 -14.62 8.47 -0.22
C ARG A 183 -13.20 9.02 -0.07
N ILE A 184 -12.18 8.19 -0.24
CA ILE A 184 -10.77 8.61 -0.24
C ILE A 184 -10.53 9.66 -1.32
N ARG A 185 -11.04 9.44 -2.53
CA ARG A 185 -10.96 10.37 -3.66
C ARG A 185 -11.64 11.70 -3.32
N ASP A 186 -12.89 11.67 -2.87
CA ASP A 186 -13.65 12.88 -2.54
C ASP A 186 -12.90 13.72 -1.52
N VAL A 187 -12.39 13.11 -0.44
CA VAL A 187 -11.60 13.82 0.59
C VAL A 187 -10.34 14.44 0.00
N GLY A 188 -9.60 13.71 -0.83
CA GLY A 188 -8.40 14.23 -1.47
C GLY A 188 -8.70 15.38 -2.44
N GLU A 189 -9.77 15.28 -3.24
CA GLU A 189 -10.19 16.37 -4.12
C GLU A 189 -10.53 17.62 -3.29
N HIS A 190 -11.28 17.50 -2.20
CA HIS A 190 -11.55 18.66 -1.33
C HIS A 190 -10.30 19.27 -0.69
N GLN A 191 -9.29 18.46 -0.35
CA GLN A 191 -8.04 18.93 0.28
C GLN A 191 -7.05 19.56 -0.72
N PHE A 192 -7.04 19.09 -1.97
CA PHE A 192 -6.03 19.44 -2.98
C PHE A 192 -6.59 20.14 -4.23
N VAL A 193 -7.89 20.48 -4.24
CA VAL A 193 -8.45 21.46 -5.18
C VAL A 193 -7.74 22.79 -4.95
N GLN A 194 -7.09 23.30 -6.00
CA GLN A 194 -6.62 24.67 -5.99
C GLN A 194 -7.84 25.59 -5.85
N PRO A 195 -7.81 26.64 -5.01
CA PRO A 195 -8.82 27.68 -5.11
C PRO A 195 -8.79 28.17 -6.56
N ALA A 196 -9.89 27.95 -7.28
CA ALA A 196 -10.06 28.46 -8.63
C ALA A 196 -9.63 29.92 -8.61
N ASP A 197 -8.78 30.30 -9.55
CA ASP A 197 -8.28 31.65 -9.76
C ASP A 197 -9.36 32.70 -9.41
N HIS A 198 -9.25 33.27 -8.22
CA HIS A 198 -9.77 34.60 -7.95
C HIS A 198 -8.82 35.58 -8.63
N MET A 199 -8.83 35.57 -9.96
CA MET A 199 -8.33 36.65 -10.78
C MET A 199 -9.48 37.12 -11.66
N THR A 200 -10.11 38.17 -11.12
CA THR A 200 -10.81 39.27 -11.79
C THR A 200 -10.41 39.50 -13.23
#